data_AF-A0A934E3L0-F1
#
_entry.id   AF-A0A934E3L0-F1
#
_cell.length_a   1.000
_cell.length_b   1.000
_cell.length_c   1.000
_cell.angle_alpha   90.00
_cell.angle_beta   90.00
_cell.angle_gamma   90.00
#
_symmetry.space_group_name_H-M   'P 1'
#
loop_
_entity.id
_entity.type
_entity.pdbx_description
1 polymer ?
#
loop_
_entity_poly.entity_id
_entity_poly.type
_entity_poly.pdbx_seq_one_letter_code
_entity_poly.pdbx_strand_id
1 'polypeptide(L)'
;MGGSKKKAEKEKPLDKMTVKELRDLAKESTDLTGVFGMNKPELITEIKKARGIVEEVSGKTNSTVREIKKKMRELKVVQAAAVTEDNLRMARIYKKKIIRLKKQTRKA
;
A
#
# COMPACT_ATOMS: atom_id res chain seq x y z
N MET A 1 36.00 29.92 -0.23
CA MET A 1 35.02 30.19 -1.30
C MET A 1 35.08 28.99 -2.24
N GLY A 2 34.19 28.01 -2.28
CA GLY A 2 32.75 27.97 -2.07
C GLY A 2 32.20 27.15 -3.25
N GLY A 3 31.41 26.11 -3.00
CA GLY A 3 30.88 25.27 -4.08
C GLY A 3 30.60 23.80 -3.76
N SER A 4 30.09 23.51 -2.57
CA SER A 4 29.60 22.19 -2.17
C SER A 4 28.45 21.69 -3.07
N LYS A 5 28.73 20.80 -4.01
CA LYS A 5 27.72 19.94 -4.62
C LYS A 5 27.45 18.78 -3.65
N LYS A 6 26.46 18.95 -2.77
CA LYS A 6 25.83 17.90 -1.96
C LYS A 6 25.42 16.75 -2.90
N LYS A 7 26.22 15.68 -2.90
CA LYS A 7 25.79 14.37 -3.43
C LYS A 7 24.63 13.93 -2.56
N ALA A 8 23.44 13.95 -3.14
CA ALA A 8 22.26 13.30 -2.59
C ALA A 8 22.60 11.83 -2.36
N GLU A 9 22.91 11.48 -1.11
CA GLU A 9 22.94 10.12 -0.62
C GLU A 9 21.55 9.54 -0.82
N LYS A 10 21.40 8.81 -1.92
CA LYS A 10 20.27 7.93 -2.13
C LYS A 10 20.38 6.83 -1.09
N GLU A 11 19.80 7.09 0.09
CA GLU A 11 19.61 6.08 1.12
C GLU A 11 18.92 4.87 0.49
N LYS A 12 19.45 3.67 0.79
CA LYS A 12 18.82 2.42 0.37
C LYS A 12 17.36 2.42 0.87
N PRO A 13 16.39 1.94 0.08
CA PRO A 13 15.00 1.84 0.55
C PRO A 13 14.95 0.97 1.81
N LEU A 14 14.28 1.44 2.87
CA LEU A 14 14.20 0.80 4.19
C LEU A 14 13.77 -0.68 4.11
N ASP A 15 12.97 -1.04 3.10
CA ASP A 15 12.49 -2.40 2.86
C ASP A 15 13.62 -3.40 2.51
N LYS A 16 14.76 -2.90 2.02
CA LYS A 16 15.94 -3.71 1.66
C LYS A 16 16.99 -3.79 2.76
N MET A 17 16.85 -3.00 3.82
CA MET A 17 17.80 -3.04 4.93
C MET A 17 17.60 -4.28 5.79
N THR A 18 18.69 -4.74 6.38
CA THR A 18 18.69 -5.80 7.37
C THR A 18 18.18 -5.29 8.71
N VAL A 19 17.70 -6.19 9.57
CA VAL A 19 17.16 -5.80 10.90
C VAL A 19 18.19 -5.02 11.71
N LYS A 20 19.48 -5.35 11.60
CA LYS A 20 20.56 -4.63 12.30
C LYS A 20 20.71 -3.19 11.82
N GLU A 21 20.78 -2.98 10.50
CA GLU A 21 20.83 -1.63 9.91
C GLU A 21 19.59 -0.79 10.27
N LEU A 22 18.40 -1.40 10.29
CA LEU A 22 17.18 -0.72 10.73
C LEU A 22 17.23 -0.33 12.22
N ARG A 23 17.83 -1.17 13.08
CA ARG A 23 17.99 -0.87 14.51
C ARG A 23 18.99 0.25 14.74
N ASP A 24 20.10 0.25 13.99
CA ASP A 24 21.12 1.28 14.13
C ASP A 24 20.61 2.63 13.62
N LEU A 25 19.89 2.64 12.49
CA LEU A 25 19.19 3.84 12.02
C LEU A 25 18.09 4.30 12.98
N ALA A 26 17.37 3.38 13.61
CA ALA A 26 16.39 3.74 14.63
C ALA A 26 17.09 4.41 15.82
N LYS A 27 18.19 3.87 16.34
CA LYS A 27 18.93 4.50 17.45
C LYS A 27 19.56 5.85 17.09
N GLU A 28 20.07 6.00 15.88
CA GLU A 28 20.77 7.22 15.45
C GLU A 28 19.81 8.33 15.01
N SER A 29 18.71 7.97 14.34
CA SER A 29 17.77 8.95 13.76
C SER A 29 16.62 9.29 14.70
N THR A 30 16.33 8.46 15.71
CA THR A 30 15.09 8.56 16.50
C THR A 30 15.32 8.10 17.95
N ASP A 31 14.88 8.86 18.94
CA ASP A 31 14.90 8.43 20.35
C ASP A 31 13.83 7.34 20.64
N LEU A 32 13.69 6.35 19.76
CA LEU A 32 12.76 5.24 19.91
C LEU A 32 13.26 4.30 21.02
N THR A 33 12.60 4.32 22.16
CA THR A 33 12.81 3.34 23.24
C THR A 33 12.11 2.03 22.90
N GLY A 34 12.85 0.93 22.71
CA GLY A 34 12.27 -0.41 22.46
C GLY A 34 12.68 -1.10 21.14
N VAL A 35 13.62 -0.51 20.39
CA VAL A 35 14.12 -0.97 19.07
C VAL A 35 14.53 -2.46 19.02
N PHE A 36 14.96 -3.05 20.13
CA PHE A 36 15.37 -4.45 20.19
C PHE A 36 14.19 -5.44 20.22
N GLY A 37 13.01 -5.02 20.70
CA GLY A 37 11.82 -5.85 20.81
C GLY A 37 10.90 -5.84 19.57
N MET A 38 11.17 -4.96 18.60
CA MET A 38 10.31 -4.75 17.44
C MET A 38 10.70 -5.67 16.26
N ASN A 39 9.68 -6.16 15.56
CA ASN A 39 9.86 -6.96 14.35
C ASN A 39 10.32 -6.08 13.18
N LYS A 40 10.95 -6.69 12.16
CA LYS A 40 11.39 -5.99 10.93
C LYS A 40 10.33 -5.04 10.32
N PRO A 41 9.05 -5.43 10.14
CA PRO A 41 8.05 -4.53 9.59
C PRO A 41 7.70 -3.36 10.54
N GLU A 42 7.68 -3.60 11.86
CA GLU A 42 7.37 -2.59 12.87
C GLU A 42 8.46 -1.50 12.90
N LEU A 43 9.74 -1.90 12.89
CA LEU A 43 10.87 -0.98 12.79
C LEU A 43 10.79 -0.10 11.53
N ILE A 44 10.44 -0.68 10.38
CA ILE A 44 10.28 0.09 9.14
C ILE A 44 9.16 1.12 9.30
N THR A 45 8.02 0.74 9.90
CA THR A 45 6.90 1.67 10.08
C THR A 45 7.23 2.81 11.05
N GLU A 46 7.96 2.54 12.12
CA GLU A 46 8.33 3.56 13.10
C GLU A 46 9.41 4.50 12.57
N ILE A 47 10.42 3.98 11.88
CA ILE A 47 11.44 4.80 11.20
C ILE A 47 10.77 5.66 10.12
N LYS A 48 9.80 5.13 9.36
CA LYS A 48 9.04 5.90 8.35
C LYS A 48 8.17 6.98 9.00
N LYS A 49 7.50 6.67 10.12
CA LYS A 49 6.70 7.64 10.89
C LYS A 49 7.57 8.76 11.47
N ALA A 50 8.70 8.41 12.07
CA ALA A 50 9.61 9.35 12.70
C ALA A 50 10.37 10.23 11.68
N ARG A 51 10.64 9.71 10.47
CA ARG A 51 11.18 10.49 9.35
C ARG A 51 10.13 11.34 8.62
N GLY A 52 8.87 11.34 9.05
CA GLY A 52 7.81 12.20 8.51
C GLY A 52 7.39 11.88 7.07
N ILE A 53 7.80 10.73 6.53
CA ILE A 53 7.41 10.32 5.18
C ILE A 53 6.10 9.55 5.30
N VAL A 54 5.00 10.26 5.07
CA VAL A 54 3.69 9.65 4.78
C VAL A 54 3.78 9.01 3.40
N GLU A 55 4.42 7.85 3.32
CA GLU A 55 4.23 6.96 2.18
C GLU A 55 2.82 6.39 2.30
N GLU A 56 1.89 6.96 1.52
CA GLU A 56 0.63 6.30 1.21
C GLU A 56 0.94 4.85 0.84
N VAL A 57 0.45 3.94 1.66
CA VAL A 57 0.75 2.52 1.60
C VAL A 57 0.16 1.97 0.30
N SER A 58 0.90 2.10 -0.79
CA SER A 58 0.63 1.46 -2.08
C SER A 58 1.07 -0.02 -2.07
N GLY A 59 1.27 -0.58 -0.87
CA GLY A 59 1.24 -2.02 -0.69
C GLY A 59 -0.11 -2.53 -1.17
N LYS A 60 -0.10 -3.55 -2.03
CA LYS A 60 -1.31 -4.27 -2.43
C LYS A 60 -2.03 -4.69 -1.14
N THR A 61 -2.97 -3.86 -0.68
CA THR A 61 -3.83 -4.21 0.44
C THR A 61 -4.51 -5.47 -0.04
N ASN A 62 -4.26 -6.59 0.64
CA ASN A 62 -5.07 -7.79 0.50
C ASN A 62 -6.47 -7.35 0.91
N SER A 63 -7.22 -6.82 -0.06
CA SER A 63 -8.46 -6.13 0.20
C SER A 63 -9.36 -7.14 0.88
N THR A 64 -9.79 -6.84 2.10
CA THR A 64 -10.53 -7.80 2.90
C THR A 64 -11.77 -8.25 2.12
N VAL A 65 -12.25 -9.48 2.32
CA VAL A 65 -13.44 -10.01 1.63
C VAL A 65 -14.63 -9.02 1.69
N ARG A 66 -14.75 -8.26 2.78
CA ARG A 66 -15.75 -7.19 2.96
C ARG A 66 -15.60 -6.04 1.96
N GLU A 67 -14.38 -5.59 1.71
CA GLU A 67 -14.08 -4.52 0.75
C GLU A 67 -14.33 -4.98 -0.69
N ILE A 68 -13.96 -6.22 -1.02
CA ILE A 68 -14.24 -6.81 -2.33
C ILE A 68 -15.76 -6.87 -2.56
N LYS A 69 -16.54 -7.26 -1.54
CA LYS A 69 -18.01 -7.26 -1.61
C LYS A 69 -18.58 -5.84 -1.75
N LYS A 70 -17.98 -4.82 -1.14
CA LYS A 70 -18.38 -3.41 -1.31
C LYS A 70 -18.20 -2.96 -2.76
N LYS A 71 -17.00 -3.15 -3.33
CA LYS A 71 -16.69 -2.85 -4.75
C LYS A 71 -17.62 -3.60 -5.71
N MET A 72 -18.01 -4.83 -5.36
CA MET A 72 -18.95 -5.61 -6.15
C MET A 72 -20.37 -5.01 -6.17
N ARG A 73 -20.84 -4.43 -5.04
CA ARG A 73 -22.15 -3.76 -4.98
C ARG A 73 -22.14 -2.49 -5.84
N GLU A 74 -21.10 -1.68 -5.73
CA GLU A 74 -20.91 -0.47 -6.54
C GLU A 74 -20.94 -0.81 -8.04
N LEU A 75 -20.18 -1.83 -8.48
CA LEU A 75 -20.16 -2.25 -9.88
C LEU A 75 -21.50 -2.79 -10.39
N LYS A 76 -22.36 -3.36 -9.54
CA LYS A 76 -23.71 -3.78 -9.95
C LYS A 76 -24.62 -2.59 -10.24
N VAL A 77 -24.52 -1.53 -9.45
CA VAL A 77 -25.28 -0.29 -9.68
C VAL A 77 -24.85 0.32 -11.01
N VAL A 78 -23.55 0.45 -11.24
CA VAL A 78 -23.00 0.99 -12.49
C VAL A 78 -23.34 0.09 -13.69
N GLN A 79 -23.36 -1.23 -13.51
CA GLN A 79 -23.79 -2.16 -14.55
C GLN A 79 -25.27 -1.94 -14.91
N ALA A 80 -26.16 -1.78 -13.93
CA ALA A 80 -27.57 -1.54 -14.17
C ALA A 80 -27.78 -0.22 -14.91
N ALA A 81 -27.11 0.85 -14.49
CA ALA A 81 -27.12 2.15 -15.17
C ALA A 81 -26.63 2.03 -16.63
N ALA A 82 -25.55 1.29 -16.87
CA ALA A 82 -25.05 1.07 -18.24
C ALA A 82 -26.01 0.25 -19.13
N VAL A 83 -26.87 -0.59 -18.53
CA VAL A 83 -27.93 -1.30 -19.27
C VAL A 83 -29.09 -0.36 -19.58
N THR A 84 -29.48 0.50 -18.65
CA THR A 84 -30.54 1.49 -18.89
C THR A 84 -30.13 2.55 -19.92
N GLU A 85 -28.84 2.88 -19.98
CA GLU A 85 -28.25 3.79 -20.99
C GLU A 85 -27.93 3.08 -22.33
N ASP A 86 -28.35 1.82 -22.50
CA ASP A 86 -28.09 0.97 -23.68
C ASP A 86 -26.61 0.80 -24.05
N ASN A 87 -25.71 1.06 -23.10
CA ASN A 87 -24.28 0.88 -23.26
C ASN A 87 -23.85 -0.57 -22.97
N LEU A 88 -24.26 -1.46 -23.88
CA LEU A 88 -24.03 -2.91 -23.78
C LEU A 88 -22.55 -3.30 -23.64
N ARG A 89 -21.64 -2.52 -24.25
CA ARG A 89 -20.20 -2.74 -24.15
C ARG A 89 -19.72 -2.55 -22.72
N MET A 90 -20.11 -1.45 -22.08
CA MET A 90 -19.74 -1.16 -20.70
C MET A 90 -20.41 -2.12 -19.72
N ALA A 91 -21.70 -2.43 -19.91
CA ALA A 91 -22.40 -3.44 -19.12
C ALA A 91 -21.69 -4.81 -19.14
N ARG A 92 -21.18 -5.24 -20.29
CA ARG A 92 -20.41 -6.49 -20.43
C ARG A 92 -19.06 -6.41 -19.70
N ILE A 93 -18.38 -5.27 -19.73
CA ILE A 93 -17.12 -5.05 -19.00
C ILE A 93 -17.37 -5.12 -17.50
N TYR A 94 -18.39 -4.44 -16.99
CA TYR A 94 -18.75 -4.46 -15.57
C TYR A 94 -19.13 -5.86 -15.10
N LYS A 95 -19.89 -6.62 -15.89
CA LYS A 95 -20.19 -8.05 -15.62
C LYS A 95 -18.91 -8.87 -15.45
N LYS A 96 -17.93 -8.72 -16.35
CA LYS A 96 -16.63 -9.43 -16.26
C LYS A 96 -15.85 -9.03 -15.00
N LYS A 97 -15.83 -7.74 -14.64
CA LYS A 97 -15.19 -7.25 -13.41
C LYS A 97 -15.83 -7.86 -12.17
N ILE A 98 -17.16 -7.89 -12.09
CA ILE A 98 -17.92 -8.53 -10.99
C ILE A 98 -17.55 -10.01 -10.86
N ILE A 99 -17.47 -10.76 -11.96
CA ILE A 99 -17.08 -12.18 -11.94
C ILE A 99 -15.67 -12.36 -11.38
N ARG A 100 -14.71 -11.50 -11.77
CA ARG A 100 -13.34 -11.56 -11.23
C ARG A 100 -13.31 -11.29 -9.73
N LEU A 101 -14.04 -10.28 -9.25
CA LEU A 101 -14.15 -10.00 -7.82
C LEU A 101 -14.80 -11.16 -7.05
N LYS A 102 -15.84 -11.81 -7.59
CA LYS A 102 -16.44 -13.02 -7.00
C LYS A 102 -15.44 -14.18 -6.89
N LYS A 103 -14.55 -14.33 -7.88
CA LYS A 103 -13.49 -15.34 -7.83
C LYS A 103 -12.43 -14.99 -6.79
N GLN A 104 -12.07 -13.70 -6.66
CA GLN A 104 -11.15 -13.25 -5.62
C GLN A 104 -11.68 -13.50 -4.20
N THR A 105 -12.98 -13.27 -3.95
CA THR A 105 -13.59 -13.56 -2.63
C THR A 105 -13.60 -15.05 -2.26
N ARG A 106 -13.46 -15.95 -3.24
CA ARG A 106 -13.40 -17.41 -2.98
C ARG A 106 -11.98 -17.90 -2.71
N LYS A 107 -10.97 -17.07 -3.02
CA LYS A 107 -9.53 -17.41 -2.89
C LYS A 107 -8.87 -16.73 -1.69
N ALA A 108 -9.50 -15.70 -1.14
CA ALA A 108 -9.05 -14.93 0.01
C ALA A 108 -9.71 -15.44 1.30
#